data_AF-A0AAJ5CFX0-F1
#
_entry.id   AF-A0AAJ5CFX0-F1
#
_cell.length_a   1.000
_cell.length_b   1.000
_cell.length_c   1.000
_cell.angle_alpha   90.00
_cell.angle_beta   90.00
_cell.angle_gamma   90.00
#
_symmetry.space_group_name_H-M   'P 1'
#
loop_
_entity.id
_entity.type
_entity.pdbx_description
1 polymer ?
#
loop_
_entity_poly.entity_id
_entity_poly.type
_entity_poly.pdbx_seq_one_letter_code
_entity_poly.pdbx_strand_id
1 'polypeptide(L)'
;MDRPDQRAAVWLARTYRGLVELSAPHPVHETPTAWMFACRTLNQPGYPATPMLAASVVVPKDGSSPFHPSASDPLADLDPADGQKAAARVTDQARRINARGCVVTVHSAIDGAQSTPLPWQPSDEAPGWWARLTRRYFPAFEQVAVSDWDSVIRAVAEPGPDTRGLVWVRRELGGAEATGNLLYAHNHKGQVVFLDAQVGGLAKLDPSDALRDLVLMRAVPRAQPPRRPWEAEAHDYSSALRKAQLWLDQAYHGEAELVDPAPQDEIRRGWVFACNTKRHLRDGRWQDAMLDATLVVPREATAPFGLPNSDPWTWLQRWDAGETPGSAGFPVSPPPGHAAWFEPTLSGLGSVLSATEHADWATVMDELSGFPVEARAVIWVRRVDASGRESVGRLLNAVHTAHGVMLVDGSTDSAVAFDQVGIRGLHVIRYR
;
A
#
# COMPACT_ATOMS: atom_id res chain seq x y z
N MET A 1 -35.60 4.20 -36.00
CA MET A 1 -34.33 3.91 -35.29
C MET A 1 -33.64 5.25 -35.12
N ASP A 2 -33.56 5.77 -33.89
CA ASP A 2 -32.89 7.06 -33.65
C ASP A 2 -31.43 6.95 -34.07
N ARG A 3 -30.95 7.95 -34.82
CA ARG A 3 -29.59 7.92 -35.34
C ARG A 3 -28.58 7.92 -34.17
N PRO A 4 -27.46 7.19 -34.26
CA PRO A 4 -26.53 7.03 -33.13
C PRO A 4 -25.91 8.36 -32.66
N ASP A 5 -25.70 9.31 -33.58
CA ASP A 5 -25.25 10.68 -33.29
C ASP A 5 -26.26 11.45 -32.43
N GLN A 6 -27.56 11.31 -32.72
CA GLN A 6 -28.62 11.95 -31.92
C GLN A 6 -28.68 11.35 -30.51
N ARG A 7 -28.55 10.02 -30.37
CA ARG A 7 -28.51 9.35 -29.06
C ARG A 7 -27.32 9.81 -28.23
N ALA A 8 -26.15 9.92 -28.85
CA ALA A 8 -24.95 10.47 -28.19
C ALA A 8 -25.16 11.92 -27.75
N ALA A 9 -25.66 12.79 -28.65
CA ALA A 9 -25.89 14.20 -28.35
C ALA A 9 -26.91 14.42 -27.23
N VAL A 10 -28.02 13.68 -27.23
CA VAL A 10 -29.04 13.74 -26.16
C VAL A 10 -28.44 13.29 -24.82
N TRP A 11 -27.65 12.22 -24.83
CA TRP A 11 -26.99 11.74 -23.63
C TRP A 11 -25.98 12.76 -23.08
N LEU A 12 -25.12 13.32 -23.93
CA LEU A 12 -24.16 14.36 -23.54
C LEU A 12 -24.85 15.61 -22.99
N ALA A 13 -25.91 16.07 -23.66
CA ALA A 13 -26.70 17.21 -23.21
C ALA A 13 -27.33 16.96 -21.82
N ARG A 14 -27.80 15.73 -21.56
CA ARG A 14 -28.34 15.35 -20.25
C ARG A 14 -27.26 15.24 -19.18
N THR A 15 -26.16 14.55 -19.46
CA THR A 15 -25.06 14.29 -18.51
C THR A 15 -24.34 15.59 -18.11
N TYR A 16 -24.08 16.46 -19.08
CA TYR A 16 -23.31 17.70 -18.88
C TYR A 16 -24.17 18.96 -18.89
N ARG A 17 -25.50 18.83 -18.80
CA ARG A 17 -26.45 19.96 -18.80
C ARG A 17 -26.24 20.92 -20.00
N GLY A 18 -25.97 20.34 -21.17
CA GLY A 18 -25.78 21.07 -22.43
C GLY A 18 -24.40 21.70 -22.63
N LEU A 19 -23.41 21.42 -21.77
CA LEU A 19 -22.07 22.02 -21.86
C LEU A 19 -21.06 21.21 -22.70
N VAL A 20 -21.47 20.05 -23.22
CA VAL A 20 -20.64 19.14 -24.00
C VAL A 20 -21.38 18.75 -25.27
N GLU A 21 -20.65 18.72 -26.38
CA GLU A 21 -21.15 18.37 -27.70
C GLU A 21 -20.27 17.29 -28.36
N LEU A 22 -20.74 16.75 -29.49
CA LEU A 22 -19.92 15.90 -30.34
C LEU A 22 -18.84 16.74 -31.03
N SER A 23 -17.61 16.23 -31.04
CA SER A 23 -16.47 16.88 -31.73
C SER A 23 -16.56 16.74 -33.24
N ALA A 24 -17.22 15.67 -33.73
CA ALA A 24 -17.45 15.37 -35.12
C ALA A 24 -18.84 14.73 -35.31
N PRO A 25 -19.47 14.87 -36.49
CA PRO A 25 -20.82 14.36 -36.74
C PRO A 25 -20.86 12.84 -37.01
N HIS A 26 -19.71 12.20 -37.17
CA HIS A 26 -19.56 10.77 -37.49
C HIS A 26 -18.76 10.06 -36.39
N PRO A 27 -18.97 8.74 -36.19
CA PRO A 27 -18.22 7.96 -35.21
C PRO A 27 -16.74 7.97 -35.55
N VAL A 28 -15.89 8.04 -34.52
CA VAL A 28 -14.43 7.93 -34.63
C VAL A 28 -13.96 6.48 -34.66
N HIS A 29 -14.80 5.57 -34.17
CA HIS A 29 -14.59 4.13 -34.23
C HIS A 29 -15.93 3.39 -34.20
N GLU A 30 -16.01 2.24 -34.85
CA GLU A 30 -17.22 1.43 -34.93
C GLU A 30 -16.89 -0.06 -34.88
N THR A 31 -17.65 -0.81 -34.08
CA THR A 31 -17.59 -2.28 -34.01
C THR A 31 -18.96 -2.87 -34.37
N PRO A 32 -19.11 -4.20 -34.50
CA PRO A 32 -20.43 -4.82 -34.67
C PRO A 32 -21.42 -4.53 -33.54
N THR A 33 -20.94 -4.13 -32.36
CA THR A 33 -21.74 -3.99 -31.12
C THR A 33 -21.94 -2.55 -30.67
N ALA A 34 -21.10 -1.60 -31.08
CA ALA A 34 -21.23 -0.20 -30.67
C ALA A 34 -20.62 0.79 -31.67
N TRP A 35 -21.02 2.06 -31.55
CA TRP A 35 -20.35 3.21 -32.15
C TRP A 35 -19.65 4.01 -31.06
N MET A 36 -18.49 4.59 -31.36
CA MET A 36 -17.80 5.52 -30.47
C MET A 36 -17.69 6.88 -31.15
N PHE A 37 -18.09 7.93 -30.43
CA PHE A 37 -18.00 9.31 -30.89
C PHE A 37 -17.03 10.08 -30.00
N ALA A 38 -16.23 10.96 -30.59
CA ALA A 38 -15.48 11.96 -29.83
C ALA A 38 -16.41 13.10 -29.38
N CYS A 39 -16.19 13.61 -28.17
CA CYS A 39 -16.91 14.74 -27.61
C CYS A 39 -15.96 15.78 -27.02
N ARG A 40 -16.47 17.00 -26.86
CA ARG A 40 -15.72 18.14 -26.33
C ARG A 40 -16.63 19.08 -25.57
N THR A 41 -16.02 19.84 -24.66
CA THR A 41 -16.71 20.96 -24.02
C THR A 41 -17.00 22.06 -25.04
N LEU A 42 -18.13 22.74 -24.85
CA LEU A 42 -18.39 23.99 -25.54
C LEU A 42 -17.42 25.06 -25.07
N ASN A 43 -17.00 25.95 -25.97
CA ASN A 43 -16.19 27.11 -25.61
C ASN A 43 -16.91 27.98 -24.57
N GLN A 44 -16.30 28.17 -23.41
CA GLN A 44 -16.83 29.00 -22.33
C GLN A 44 -15.99 30.29 -22.21
N PRO A 45 -16.60 31.48 -22.30
CA PRO A 45 -15.89 32.75 -22.11
C PRO A 45 -15.13 32.80 -20.78
N GLY A 46 -13.86 33.21 -20.82
CA GLY A 46 -13.02 33.31 -19.62
C GLY A 46 -12.37 32.00 -19.16
N TYR A 47 -12.61 30.88 -19.85
CA TYR A 47 -11.99 29.58 -19.55
C TYR A 47 -11.09 29.12 -20.70
N PRO A 48 -9.98 28.40 -20.41
CA PRO A 48 -9.11 27.86 -21.45
C PRO A 48 -9.79 26.71 -22.19
N ALA A 49 -9.49 26.56 -23.49
CA ALA A 49 -9.89 25.41 -24.28
C ALA A 49 -9.09 24.17 -23.83
N THR A 50 -9.57 23.48 -22.80
CA THR A 50 -8.96 22.25 -22.27
C THR A 50 -9.79 21.05 -22.74
N PRO A 51 -9.19 20.08 -23.46
CA PRO A 51 -9.86 18.83 -23.79
C PRO A 51 -10.40 18.10 -22.56
N MET A 52 -11.51 17.41 -22.73
CA MET A 52 -12.03 16.51 -21.70
C MET A 52 -11.06 15.32 -21.52
N LEU A 53 -11.00 14.75 -20.33
CA LEU A 53 -10.34 13.47 -20.12
C LEU A 53 -11.25 12.34 -20.63
N ALA A 54 -12.54 12.41 -20.31
CA ALA A 54 -13.59 11.56 -20.86
C ALA A 54 -14.10 12.09 -22.21
N ALA A 55 -13.22 12.23 -23.20
CA ALA A 55 -13.47 12.86 -24.51
C ALA A 55 -14.20 11.97 -25.55
N SER A 56 -14.86 10.89 -25.12
CA SER A 56 -15.65 10.04 -26.02
C SER A 56 -16.87 9.43 -25.35
N VAL A 57 -17.86 9.11 -26.16
CA VAL A 57 -19.07 8.40 -25.75
C VAL A 57 -19.26 7.15 -26.61
N VAL A 58 -19.49 6.02 -25.95
CA VAL A 58 -19.89 4.76 -26.58
C VAL A 58 -21.41 4.73 -26.66
N VAL A 59 -21.93 4.41 -27.84
CA VAL A 59 -23.35 4.23 -28.14
C VAL A 59 -23.58 2.77 -28.56
N PRO A 60 -24.15 1.95 -27.68
CA PRO A 60 -24.44 0.55 -27.99
C PRO A 60 -25.50 0.39 -29.10
N LYS A 61 -25.30 -0.59 -29.98
CA LYS A 61 -26.25 -0.91 -31.09
C LYS A 61 -27.50 -1.67 -30.62
N ASP A 62 -27.44 -2.29 -29.44
CA ASP A 62 -28.54 -3.02 -28.80
C ASP A 62 -29.62 -2.11 -28.19
N GLY A 63 -29.42 -0.79 -28.24
CA GLY A 63 -30.35 0.20 -27.70
C GLY A 63 -30.11 0.56 -26.23
N SER A 64 -29.15 -0.06 -25.55
CA SER A 64 -28.77 0.30 -24.18
C SER A 64 -28.19 1.71 -24.09
N SER A 65 -28.16 2.27 -22.87
CA SER A 65 -27.81 3.68 -22.65
C SER A 65 -26.35 3.97 -23.00
N PRO A 66 -26.04 5.12 -23.65
CA PRO A 66 -24.67 5.53 -23.89
C PRO A 66 -23.87 5.72 -22.59
N PHE A 67 -22.54 5.64 -22.67
CA PHE A 67 -21.63 5.79 -21.55
C PHE A 67 -20.24 6.26 -21.99
N HIS A 68 -19.46 6.84 -21.07
CA HIS A 68 -18.04 7.06 -21.30
C HIS A 68 -17.25 5.74 -21.18
N PRO A 69 -16.38 5.40 -22.15
CA PRO A 69 -15.53 4.22 -22.04
C PRO A 69 -14.47 4.41 -20.96
N SER A 70 -13.87 3.30 -20.50
CA SER A 70 -12.78 3.34 -19.53
C SER A 70 -11.58 4.14 -20.04
N ALA A 71 -10.89 4.88 -19.16
CA ALA A 71 -9.73 5.68 -19.52
C ALA A 71 -8.50 4.83 -19.88
N SER A 72 -8.36 3.69 -19.21
CA SER A 72 -7.21 2.77 -19.34
C SER A 72 -7.24 1.96 -20.63
N ASP A 73 -8.39 1.38 -20.97
CA ASP A 73 -8.60 0.62 -22.21
C ASP A 73 -9.97 0.97 -22.80
N PRO A 74 -10.05 2.07 -23.57
CA PRO A 74 -11.33 2.57 -24.07
C PRO A 74 -11.94 1.68 -25.16
N LEU A 75 -11.10 0.96 -25.93
CA LEU A 75 -11.58 0.14 -27.04
C LEU A 75 -12.17 -1.20 -26.56
N ALA A 76 -11.65 -1.76 -25.46
CA ALA A 76 -12.23 -2.96 -24.83
C ALA A 76 -13.70 -2.76 -24.39
N ASP A 77 -14.15 -1.52 -24.22
CA ASP A 77 -15.54 -1.23 -23.88
C ASP A 77 -16.52 -1.29 -25.06
N LEU A 78 -16.00 -1.40 -26.28
CA LEU A 78 -16.81 -1.66 -27.48
C LEU A 78 -16.99 -3.15 -27.73
N ASP A 79 -16.20 -4.03 -27.10
CA ASP A 79 -16.30 -5.47 -27.28
C ASP A 79 -17.60 -6.04 -26.71
N PRO A 80 -18.11 -7.15 -27.28
CA PRO A 80 -19.27 -7.86 -26.76
C PRO A 80 -19.10 -8.18 -25.28
N ALA A 81 -20.14 -7.89 -24.49
CA ALA A 81 -20.19 -8.18 -23.07
C ALA A 81 -21.48 -8.91 -22.73
N ASP A 82 -21.43 -9.78 -21.73
CA ASP A 82 -22.63 -10.34 -21.13
C ASP A 82 -23.47 -9.23 -20.46
N GLY A 83 -24.75 -9.53 -20.17
CA GLY A 83 -25.67 -8.53 -19.63
C GLY A 83 -25.23 -7.92 -18.28
N GLN A 84 -24.50 -8.68 -17.46
CA GLN A 84 -24.01 -8.20 -16.17
C GLN A 84 -22.87 -7.19 -16.35
N LYS A 85 -21.89 -7.51 -17.20
CA LYS A 85 -20.79 -6.60 -17.55
C LYS A 85 -21.30 -5.35 -18.26
N ALA A 86 -22.25 -5.50 -19.18
CA ALA A 86 -22.88 -4.37 -19.87
C ALA A 86 -23.60 -3.41 -18.90
N ALA A 87 -24.35 -3.95 -17.92
CA ALA A 87 -24.97 -3.15 -16.88
C ALA A 87 -23.94 -2.43 -16.00
N ALA A 88 -22.88 -3.13 -15.59
CA ALA A 88 -21.81 -2.57 -14.77
C ALA A 88 -21.07 -1.41 -15.45
N ARG A 89 -20.91 -1.43 -16.79
CA ARG A 89 -20.32 -0.33 -17.56
C ARG A 89 -21.06 1.00 -17.33
N VAL A 90 -22.38 0.95 -17.12
CA VAL A 90 -23.24 2.11 -16.90
C VAL A 90 -23.37 2.45 -15.41
N THR A 91 -23.66 1.46 -14.55
CA THR A 91 -23.89 1.71 -13.12
C THR A 91 -22.63 2.17 -12.40
N ASP A 92 -21.47 1.63 -12.79
CA ASP A 92 -20.20 1.90 -12.12
C ASP A 92 -19.38 2.97 -12.84
N GLN A 93 -19.97 3.66 -13.82
CA GLN A 93 -19.28 4.61 -14.68
C GLN A 93 -18.48 5.65 -13.89
N ALA A 94 -19.09 6.23 -12.84
CA ALA A 94 -18.45 7.24 -12.00
C ALA A 94 -17.19 6.74 -11.29
N ARG A 95 -17.05 5.42 -11.09
CA ARG A 95 -15.82 4.80 -10.60
C ARG A 95 -14.86 4.48 -11.73
N ARG A 96 -15.36 3.98 -12.87
CA ARG A 96 -14.56 3.47 -14.01
C ARG A 96 -13.80 4.56 -14.78
N ILE A 97 -14.27 5.81 -14.73
CA ILE A 97 -13.65 6.93 -15.46
C ILE A 97 -12.94 7.94 -14.54
N ASN A 98 -12.78 7.61 -13.25
CA ASN A 98 -12.24 8.52 -12.24
C ASN A 98 -10.72 8.53 -12.15
N ALA A 99 -10.03 8.58 -13.29
CA ALA A 99 -8.57 8.59 -13.32
C ALA A 99 -7.99 9.77 -12.51
N ARG A 100 -8.70 10.91 -12.44
CA ARG A 100 -8.32 12.08 -11.62
C ARG A 100 -8.30 11.79 -10.12
N GLY A 101 -9.38 11.22 -9.59
CA GLY A 101 -9.44 10.87 -8.17
C GLY A 101 -8.41 9.80 -7.83
N CYS A 102 -8.31 8.77 -8.66
CA CYS A 102 -7.41 7.65 -8.42
C CYS A 102 -5.94 8.08 -8.41
N VAL A 103 -5.50 8.95 -9.33
CA VAL A 103 -4.10 9.39 -9.36
C VAL A 103 -3.73 10.25 -8.16
N VAL A 104 -4.68 11.04 -7.63
CA VAL A 104 -4.50 11.79 -6.37
C VAL A 104 -4.34 10.82 -5.20
N THR A 105 -5.16 9.76 -5.14
CA THR A 105 -5.05 8.73 -4.10
C THR A 105 -3.70 8.00 -4.16
N VAL A 106 -3.22 7.62 -5.35
CA VAL A 106 -1.89 7.02 -5.50
C VAL A 106 -0.79 7.97 -5.03
N HIS A 107 -0.88 9.26 -5.38
CA HIS A 107 0.07 10.26 -4.92
C HIS A 107 0.11 10.37 -3.39
N SER A 108 -1.06 10.46 -2.74
CA SER A 108 -1.16 10.48 -1.27
C SER A 108 -0.62 9.20 -0.61
N ALA A 109 -0.92 8.04 -1.20
CA ALA A 109 -0.48 6.74 -0.67
C ALA A 109 1.04 6.58 -0.75
N ILE A 110 1.68 7.07 -1.81
CA ILE A 110 3.15 7.10 -1.93
C ILE A 110 3.78 7.97 -0.83
N ASP A 111 3.09 9.01 -0.37
CA ASP A 111 3.48 9.82 0.79
C ASP A 111 3.05 9.23 2.15
N GLY A 112 2.50 8.01 2.16
CA GLY A 112 2.07 7.32 3.37
C GLY A 112 0.75 7.82 3.97
N ALA A 113 0.00 8.66 3.24
CA ALA A 113 -1.30 9.15 3.67
C ALA A 113 -2.42 8.30 3.07
N GLN A 114 -3.37 7.88 3.92
CA GLN A 114 -4.59 7.22 3.46
C GLN A 114 -5.49 8.21 2.71
N SER A 115 -6.00 7.79 1.55
CA SER A 115 -6.88 8.60 0.70
C SER A 115 -7.86 7.69 -0.04
N THR A 116 -9.04 8.21 -0.39
CA THR A 116 -10.06 7.48 -1.17
C THR A 116 -10.61 8.40 -2.25
N PRO A 117 -10.69 7.95 -3.52
CA PRO A 117 -11.17 8.79 -4.60
C PRO A 117 -12.67 9.01 -4.48
N LEU A 118 -13.11 10.28 -4.47
CA LEU A 118 -14.54 10.61 -4.55
C LEU A 118 -15.09 10.27 -5.95
N PRO A 119 -16.35 9.82 -6.09
CA PRO A 119 -16.92 9.46 -7.39
C PRO A 119 -16.84 10.61 -8.40
N TRP A 120 -16.49 10.29 -9.65
CA TRP A 120 -16.46 11.26 -10.75
C TRP A 120 -17.79 11.99 -10.90
N GLN A 121 -17.72 13.28 -11.20
CA GLN A 121 -18.86 14.12 -11.54
C GLN A 121 -18.65 14.78 -12.90
N PRO A 122 -19.73 15.08 -13.66
CA PRO A 122 -19.62 15.80 -14.93
C PRO A 122 -18.87 17.13 -14.85
N SER A 123 -18.90 17.81 -13.69
CA SER A 123 -18.15 19.05 -13.44
C SER A 123 -16.63 18.88 -13.44
N ASP A 124 -16.13 17.65 -13.27
CA ASP A 124 -14.69 17.36 -13.29
C ASP A 124 -14.08 17.51 -14.69
N GLU A 125 -14.92 17.44 -15.74
CA GLU A 125 -14.54 17.69 -17.13
C GLU A 125 -14.58 19.17 -17.53
N ALA A 126 -15.02 20.06 -16.63
CA ALA A 126 -15.17 21.48 -16.96
C ALA A 126 -13.84 22.10 -17.44
N PRO A 127 -13.85 23.01 -18.42
CA PRO A 127 -12.66 23.65 -18.98
C PRO A 127 -11.66 24.13 -17.91
N GLY A 128 -10.36 23.89 -18.11
CA GLY A 128 -9.30 24.19 -17.13
C GLY A 128 -9.12 23.16 -16.01
N TRP A 129 -9.74 21.96 -16.10
CA TRP A 129 -9.61 20.92 -15.08
C TRP A 129 -8.16 20.52 -14.79
N TRP A 130 -7.31 20.49 -15.82
CA TRP A 130 -5.91 20.09 -15.69
C TRP A 130 -5.17 21.03 -14.74
N ALA A 131 -5.27 22.34 -14.97
CA ALA A 131 -4.69 23.36 -14.11
C ALA A 131 -5.29 23.35 -12.69
N ARG A 132 -6.59 23.04 -12.54
CA ARG A 132 -7.20 22.89 -11.21
C ARG A 132 -6.65 21.67 -10.46
N LEU A 133 -6.50 20.54 -11.14
CA LEU A 133 -5.96 19.30 -10.58
C LEU A 133 -4.51 19.50 -10.11
N THR A 134 -3.65 20.00 -11.00
CA THR A 134 -2.22 20.18 -10.71
C THR A 134 -2.00 21.21 -9.60
N ARG A 135 -2.65 22.37 -9.67
CA ARG A 135 -2.53 23.39 -8.62
C ARG A 135 -2.99 22.91 -7.24
N ARG A 136 -4.06 22.11 -7.19
CA ARG A 136 -4.66 21.68 -5.92
C ARG A 136 -3.95 20.50 -5.28
N TYR A 137 -3.55 19.50 -6.08
CA TYR A 137 -3.08 18.22 -5.58
C TYR A 137 -1.63 17.90 -5.92
N PHE A 138 -1.04 18.62 -6.88
CA PHE A 138 0.34 18.43 -7.32
C PHE A 138 1.12 19.77 -7.33
N PRO A 139 1.07 20.58 -6.25
CA PRO A 139 1.62 21.94 -6.26
C PRO A 139 3.13 22.00 -6.42
N ALA A 140 3.83 20.89 -6.14
CA ALA A 140 5.28 20.78 -6.31
C ALA A 140 5.71 20.26 -7.69
N PHE A 141 4.75 19.98 -8.58
CA PHE A 141 5.04 19.45 -9.90
C PHE A 141 5.11 20.59 -10.91
N GLU A 142 6.10 20.54 -11.79
CA GLU A 142 6.31 21.50 -12.87
C GLU A 142 6.16 20.82 -14.22
N GLN A 143 5.65 21.55 -15.21
CA GLN A 143 5.49 21.00 -16.55
C GLN A 143 6.87 20.81 -17.21
N VAL A 144 7.09 19.63 -17.79
CA VAL A 144 8.31 19.29 -18.53
C VAL A 144 7.93 18.98 -19.97
N ALA A 145 8.70 19.51 -20.91
CA ALA A 145 8.50 19.23 -22.33
C ALA A 145 8.88 17.78 -22.64
N VAL A 146 7.96 17.05 -23.25
CA VAL A 146 8.10 15.65 -23.68
C VAL A 146 7.37 15.46 -25.01
N SER A 147 7.81 14.49 -25.81
CA SER A 147 7.24 14.18 -27.13
C SER A 147 6.72 12.75 -27.25
N ASP A 148 7.24 11.84 -26.41
CA ASP A 148 7.05 10.40 -26.50
C ASP A 148 7.36 9.73 -25.15
N TRP A 149 7.11 8.43 -25.02
CA TRP A 149 7.39 7.70 -23.79
C TRP A 149 8.86 7.68 -23.39
N ASP A 150 9.80 7.65 -24.34
CA ASP A 150 11.24 7.65 -24.04
C ASP A 150 11.68 8.97 -23.40
N SER A 151 11.15 10.10 -23.88
CA SER A 151 11.38 11.42 -23.30
C SER A 151 10.76 11.55 -21.90
N VAL A 152 9.59 10.95 -21.67
CA VAL A 152 8.98 10.86 -20.33
C VAL A 152 9.83 10.03 -19.38
N ILE A 153 10.27 8.84 -19.81
CA ILE A 153 11.15 7.95 -19.03
C ILE A 153 12.43 8.69 -18.65
N ARG A 154 13.09 9.35 -19.62
CA ARG A 154 14.30 10.12 -19.37
C ARG A 154 14.06 11.27 -18.39
N ALA A 155 12.99 12.04 -18.59
CA ALA A 155 12.66 13.19 -17.75
C ALA A 155 12.41 12.80 -16.27
N VAL A 156 11.85 11.61 -16.03
CA VAL A 156 11.60 11.07 -14.68
C VAL A 156 12.84 10.34 -14.13
N ALA A 157 13.68 9.74 -14.97
CA ALA A 157 14.88 9.04 -14.54
C ALA A 157 16.00 10.00 -14.09
N GLU A 158 16.24 11.05 -14.88
CA GLU A 158 17.42 11.93 -14.78
C GLU A 158 17.61 12.61 -13.41
N PRO A 159 16.57 13.14 -12.73
CA PRO A 159 16.77 13.80 -11.44
C PRO A 159 17.06 12.84 -10.29
N GLY A 160 16.94 11.53 -10.51
CA GLY A 160 17.30 10.48 -9.56
C GLY A 160 16.11 9.83 -8.82
N PRO A 161 16.41 8.88 -7.91
CA PRO A 161 15.39 8.14 -7.17
C PRO A 161 14.38 9.04 -6.45
N ASP A 162 13.12 8.61 -6.41
CA ASP A 162 11.97 9.34 -5.91
C ASP A 162 11.52 10.56 -6.74
N THR A 163 12.04 10.72 -7.96
CA THR A 163 11.41 11.61 -8.94
C THR A 163 10.01 11.09 -9.26
N ARG A 164 9.03 11.99 -9.30
CA ARG A 164 7.62 11.66 -9.53
C ARG A 164 7.11 12.38 -10.75
N GLY A 165 6.15 11.77 -11.44
CA GLY A 165 5.51 12.34 -12.60
C GLY A 165 4.00 12.10 -12.61
N LEU A 166 3.26 13.06 -13.14
CA LEU A 166 1.88 12.92 -13.53
C LEU A 166 1.83 13.08 -15.05
N VAL A 167 1.46 12.01 -15.74
CA VAL A 167 1.41 11.98 -17.20
C VAL A 167 -0.04 12.02 -17.65
N TRP A 168 -0.40 13.04 -18.42
CA TRP A 168 -1.67 13.09 -19.13
C TRP A 168 -1.47 12.56 -20.54
N VAL A 169 -2.08 11.40 -20.79
CA VAL A 169 -2.09 10.72 -22.07
C VAL A 169 -3.28 11.22 -22.88
N ARG A 170 -3.03 11.71 -24.09
CA ARG A 170 -4.06 12.19 -25.02
C ARG A 170 -4.03 11.33 -26.26
N ARG A 171 -5.15 10.68 -26.59
CA ARG A 171 -5.25 9.75 -27.72
C ARG A 171 -6.07 10.31 -28.87
N GLU A 172 -5.65 9.98 -30.08
CA GLU A 172 -6.39 10.28 -31.29
C GLU A 172 -7.01 9.02 -31.87
N LEU A 173 -8.30 9.08 -32.22
CA LEU A 173 -8.99 8.02 -32.95
C LEU A 173 -9.78 8.66 -34.09
N GLY A 174 -9.69 8.10 -35.29
CA GLY A 174 -10.43 8.61 -36.45
C GLY A 174 -10.17 10.10 -36.77
N GLY A 175 -8.97 10.60 -36.48
CA GLY A 175 -8.58 12.00 -36.71
C GLY A 175 -9.09 13.01 -35.66
N ALA A 176 -9.66 12.55 -34.55
CA ALA A 176 -10.12 13.39 -33.45
C ALA A 176 -9.57 12.95 -32.10
N GLU A 177 -9.31 13.91 -31.21
CA GLU A 177 -9.00 13.61 -29.81
C GLU A 177 -10.23 12.95 -29.17
N ALA A 178 -10.07 11.69 -28.78
CA ALA A 178 -11.19 10.83 -28.43
C ALA A 178 -11.12 10.30 -27.00
N THR A 179 -9.93 10.10 -26.44
CA THR A 179 -9.80 9.59 -25.06
C THR A 179 -8.55 10.15 -24.40
N GLY A 180 -8.56 10.19 -23.08
CA GLY A 180 -7.35 10.44 -22.30
C GLY A 180 -7.27 9.56 -21.06
N ASN A 181 -6.06 9.44 -20.53
CA ASN A 181 -5.79 8.77 -19.26
C ASN A 181 -4.80 9.60 -18.43
N LEU A 182 -4.77 9.33 -17.12
CA LEU A 182 -3.78 9.89 -16.20
C LEU A 182 -2.96 8.75 -15.61
N LEU A 183 -1.65 8.79 -15.85
CA LEU A 183 -0.71 7.83 -15.28
C LEU A 183 0.17 8.50 -14.24
N TYR A 184 0.54 7.75 -13.20
CA TYR A 184 1.52 8.18 -12.23
C TYR A 184 2.88 7.56 -12.56
N ALA A 185 3.90 8.38 -12.78
CA ALA A 185 5.27 7.93 -12.96
C ALA A 185 6.04 8.03 -11.63
N HIS A 186 6.83 7.02 -11.29
CA HIS A 186 7.71 7.05 -10.10
C HIS A 186 9.07 6.46 -10.44
N ASN A 187 10.14 7.16 -10.08
CA ASN A 187 11.49 6.64 -10.11
C ASN A 187 11.76 5.83 -8.84
N HIS A 188 11.41 4.54 -8.86
CA HIS A 188 11.63 3.63 -7.75
C HIS A 188 13.06 3.09 -7.81
N LYS A 189 13.96 3.63 -6.98
CA LYS A 189 15.36 3.17 -6.85
C LYS A 189 16.13 3.14 -8.18
N GLY A 190 15.89 4.10 -9.06
CA GLY A 190 16.54 4.21 -10.38
C GLY A 190 15.74 3.58 -11.52
N GLN A 191 14.63 2.90 -11.24
CA GLN A 191 13.73 2.35 -12.27
C GLN A 191 12.45 3.20 -12.37
N VAL A 192 12.13 3.65 -13.57
CA VAL A 192 10.88 4.39 -13.82
C VAL A 192 9.75 3.39 -13.99
N VAL A 193 8.75 3.48 -13.11
CA VAL A 193 7.52 2.72 -13.19
C VAL A 193 6.36 3.65 -13.51
N PHE A 194 5.43 3.16 -14.35
CA PHE A 194 4.17 3.84 -14.63
C PHE A 194 3.03 3.06 -13.99
N LEU A 195 2.23 3.73 -13.19
CA LEU A 195 1.08 3.18 -12.50
C LEU A 195 -0.19 3.75 -13.14
N ASP A 196 -1.08 2.83 -13.53
CA ASP A 196 -2.45 3.18 -13.85
C ASP A 196 -3.27 3.08 -12.55
N ALA A 197 -3.55 4.24 -11.98
CA ALA A 197 -4.29 4.33 -10.73
C ALA A 197 -5.75 3.85 -10.85
N GLN A 198 -6.32 3.89 -12.05
CA GLN A 198 -7.69 3.45 -12.32
C GLN A 198 -7.80 1.92 -12.27
N VAL A 199 -6.74 1.21 -12.69
CA VAL A 199 -6.66 -0.27 -12.68
C VAL A 199 -6.00 -0.79 -11.39
N GLY A 200 -5.20 0.03 -10.71
CA GLY A 200 -4.50 -0.35 -9.48
C GLY A 200 -3.23 -1.17 -9.74
N GLY A 201 -2.52 -0.91 -10.83
CA GLY A 201 -1.34 -1.68 -11.21
C GLY A 201 -0.43 -0.95 -12.21
N LEU A 202 0.49 -1.70 -12.82
CA LEU A 202 1.36 -1.17 -13.88
C LEU A 202 0.52 -0.73 -15.09
N ALA A 203 0.87 0.44 -15.63
CA ALA A 203 0.20 0.98 -16.80
C ALA A 203 0.62 0.25 -18.07
N LYS A 204 -0.33 0.03 -18.97
CA LYS A 204 -0.07 -0.30 -20.37
C LYS A 204 0.20 1.01 -21.12
N LEU A 205 1.41 1.18 -21.63
CA LEU A 205 1.77 2.37 -22.41
C LEU A 205 1.19 2.28 -23.82
N ASP A 206 0.55 3.34 -24.27
CA ASP A 206 0.01 3.42 -25.61
C ASP A 206 1.13 3.51 -26.66
N PRO A 207 0.99 2.83 -27.81
CA PRO A 207 1.94 2.95 -28.89
C PRO A 207 1.88 4.36 -29.52
N SER A 208 2.99 4.81 -30.11
CA SER A 208 3.15 6.18 -30.61
C SER A 208 2.12 6.60 -31.67
N ASP A 209 1.57 5.65 -32.42
CA ASP A 209 0.54 5.87 -33.45
C ASP A 209 -0.86 6.11 -32.87
N ALA A 210 -1.12 5.68 -31.63
CA ALA A 210 -2.37 5.94 -30.91
C ALA A 210 -2.34 7.26 -30.11
N LEU A 211 -1.14 7.85 -29.95
CA LEU A 211 -0.93 9.07 -29.17
C LEU A 211 -1.13 10.32 -30.03
N ARG A 212 -1.92 11.24 -29.49
CA ARG A 212 -1.97 12.63 -29.97
C ARG A 212 -0.89 13.47 -29.33
N ASP A 213 -0.74 13.33 -28.01
CA ASP A 213 0.15 14.15 -27.20
C ASP A 213 0.36 13.53 -25.82
N LEU A 214 1.48 13.88 -25.17
CA LEU A 214 1.80 13.53 -23.79
C LEU A 214 2.15 14.80 -23.02
N VAL A 215 1.47 15.04 -21.91
CA VAL A 215 1.80 16.15 -21.02
C VAL A 215 2.36 15.61 -19.71
N LEU A 216 3.62 15.93 -19.41
CA LEU A 216 4.27 15.55 -18.16
C LEU A 216 4.32 16.73 -17.18
N MET A 217 3.80 16.51 -15.97
CA MET A 217 4.16 17.28 -14.80
C MET A 217 5.16 16.45 -13.98
N ARG A 218 6.26 17.03 -13.54
CA ARG A 218 7.32 16.35 -12.80
C ARG A 218 7.60 17.05 -11.47
N ALA A 219 7.69 16.27 -10.41
CA ALA A 219 8.31 16.71 -9.16
C ALA A 219 9.66 16.03 -9.01
N VAL A 220 10.71 16.83 -8.84
CA VAL A 220 12.05 16.33 -8.52
C VAL A 220 12.10 15.86 -7.05
N PRO A 221 13.02 14.94 -6.70
CA PRO A 221 13.17 14.49 -5.33
C PRO A 221 13.40 15.70 -4.42
N ARG A 222 12.65 15.79 -3.32
CA ARG A 222 12.92 16.84 -2.33
C ARG A 222 14.30 16.58 -1.74
N ALA A 223 15.11 17.63 -1.60
CA ALA A 223 16.46 17.53 -0.99
C ALA A 223 16.44 16.89 0.41
N GLN A 224 15.29 16.98 1.10
CA GLN A 224 14.98 16.16 2.27
C GLN A 224 13.56 15.60 2.10
N PRO A 225 13.37 14.27 2.25
CA PRO A 225 12.03 13.71 2.36
C PRO A 225 11.28 14.42 3.50
N PRO A 226 9.96 14.64 3.38
CA PRO A 226 9.19 15.15 4.51
C PRO A 226 9.45 14.24 5.71
N ARG A 227 9.81 14.83 6.84
CA ARG A 227 10.09 14.06 8.06
C ARG A 227 8.89 13.17 8.35
N ARG A 228 9.14 11.88 8.57
CA ARG A 228 8.05 10.97 8.97
C ARG A 228 7.45 11.50 10.27
N PRO A 229 6.13 11.31 10.51
CA PRO A 229 5.48 11.88 11.70
C PRO A 229 6.14 11.50 13.03
N TRP A 230 6.80 10.34 13.10
CA TRP A 230 7.53 9.85 14.28
C TRP A 230 9.01 10.27 14.35
N GLU A 231 9.56 10.97 13.35
CA GLU A 231 10.96 11.45 13.37
C GLU A 231 11.15 12.67 14.29
N ALA A 232 10.09 13.15 14.94
CA ALA A 232 10.22 14.10 16.03
C ALA A 232 11.08 13.51 17.17
N GLU A 233 11.88 14.36 17.80
CA GLU A 233 12.56 14.01 19.04
C GLU A 233 11.55 13.81 20.17
N ALA A 234 11.83 12.85 21.04
CA ALA A 234 10.99 12.50 22.18
C ALA A 234 11.78 12.76 23.47
N HIS A 235 11.69 13.98 24.02
CA HIS A 235 12.43 14.34 25.24
C HIS A 235 11.66 14.01 26.52
N ASP A 236 10.35 13.79 26.41
CA ASP A 236 9.45 13.49 27.52
C ASP A 236 8.52 12.31 27.20
N TYR A 237 7.83 11.80 28.22
CA TYR A 237 6.93 10.64 28.08
C TYR A 237 5.80 10.88 27.06
N SER A 238 5.21 12.08 27.01
CA SER A 238 4.10 12.39 26.09
C SER A 238 4.54 12.37 24.62
N SER A 239 5.72 12.91 24.33
CA SER A 239 6.33 12.90 23.00
C SER A 239 6.77 11.49 22.60
N ALA A 240 7.31 10.70 23.53
CA ALA A 240 7.65 9.30 23.30
C ALA A 240 6.40 8.45 22.99
N LEU A 241 5.31 8.64 23.75
CA LEU A 241 4.04 7.97 23.54
C LEU A 241 3.45 8.27 22.15
N ARG A 242 3.43 9.55 21.77
CA ARG A 242 2.97 9.97 20.44
C ARG A 242 3.83 9.41 19.32
N LYS A 243 5.16 9.44 19.49
CA LYS A 243 6.12 8.89 18.54
C LYS A 243 5.91 7.39 18.34
N ALA A 244 5.71 6.65 19.43
CA ALA A 244 5.41 5.23 19.42
C ALA A 244 4.11 4.91 18.67
N GLN A 245 3.02 5.62 18.97
CA GLN A 245 1.72 5.42 18.33
C GLN A 245 1.79 5.67 16.82
N LEU A 246 2.40 6.79 16.40
CA LEU A 246 2.58 7.12 14.98
C LEU A 246 3.43 6.09 14.24
N TRP A 247 4.45 5.54 14.90
CA TRP A 247 5.27 4.49 14.32
C TRP A 247 4.50 3.16 14.21
N LEU A 248 3.76 2.75 15.24
CA LEU A 248 2.95 1.53 15.22
C LEU A 248 1.84 1.59 14.16
N ASP A 249 1.15 2.73 14.04
CA ASP A 249 0.13 2.93 13.02
C ASP A 249 0.72 2.80 11.61
N GLN A 250 1.92 3.32 11.39
CA GLN A 250 2.61 3.21 10.09
C GLN A 250 3.16 1.80 9.83
N ALA A 251 3.80 1.18 10.83
CA ALA A 251 4.50 -0.10 10.69
C ALA A 251 3.52 -1.28 10.57
N TYR A 252 2.39 -1.22 11.27
CA TYR A 252 1.42 -2.30 11.37
C TYR A 252 0.02 -1.89 10.87
N HIS A 253 -0.08 -0.83 10.07
CA HIS A 253 -1.32 -0.36 9.46
C HIS A 253 -2.49 -0.17 10.47
N GLY A 254 -2.17 0.25 11.69
CA GLY A 254 -3.13 0.47 12.77
C GLY A 254 -3.60 -0.80 13.50
N GLU A 255 -2.98 -1.96 13.26
CA GLU A 255 -3.34 -3.22 13.92
C GLU A 255 -2.76 -3.38 15.33
N ALA A 256 -1.67 -2.66 15.65
CA ALA A 256 -0.97 -2.73 16.92
C ALA A 256 -1.24 -1.50 17.81
N GLU A 257 -1.17 -1.68 19.12
CA GLU A 257 -1.23 -0.60 20.12
C GLU A 257 -0.32 -0.89 21.32
N LEU A 258 -0.04 0.15 22.10
CA LEU A 258 0.79 0.05 23.31
C LEU A 258 0.01 -0.58 24.47
N VAL A 259 0.69 -1.39 25.27
CA VAL A 259 0.12 -2.09 26.43
C VAL A 259 0.61 -1.40 27.70
N ASP A 260 -0.33 -0.79 28.44
CA ASP A 260 -0.08 -0.10 29.72
C ASP A 260 1.22 0.75 29.73
N PRO A 261 1.40 1.69 28.78
CA PRO A 261 2.62 2.50 28.72
C PRO A 261 2.68 3.42 29.94
N ALA A 262 3.83 3.53 30.58
CA ALA A 262 4.00 4.30 31.81
C ALA A 262 5.28 5.14 31.81
N PRO A 263 5.36 6.25 32.56
CA PRO A 263 6.59 7.04 32.66
C PRO A 263 7.82 6.24 33.14
N GLN A 264 7.60 5.15 33.89
CA GLN A 264 8.65 4.25 34.39
C GLN A 264 9.33 3.42 33.28
N ASP A 265 8.78 3.42 32.07
CA ASP A 265 9.36 2.76 30.89
C ASP A 265 10.59 3.51 30.33
N GLU A 266 10.94 4.64 30.95
CA GLU A 266 12.09 5.46 30.59
C GLU A 266 13.42 4.75 30.87
N ILE A 267 14.29 4.76 29.87
CA ILE A 267 15.69 4.33 29.94
C ILE A 267 16.60 5.50 29.57
N ARG A 268 17.93 5.32 29.65
CA ARG A 268 18.87 6.41 29.45
C ARG A 268 18.73 7.05 28.07
N ARG A 269 18.58 6.24 27.02
CA ARG A 269 18.51 6.69 25.62
C ARG A 269 17.08 6.83 25.05
N GLY A 270 16.03 6.57 25.83
CA GLY A 270 14.68 6.50 25.28
C GLY A 270 13.65 5.90 26.23
N TRP A 271 12.66 5.21 25.65
CA TRP A 271 11.63 4.45 26.36
C TRP A 271 11.53 3.04 25.78
N VAL A 272 11.07 2.09 26.60
CA VAL A 272 10.80 0.71 26.18
C VAL A 272 9.36 0.38 26.51
N PHE A 273 8.50 0.39 25.48
CA PHE A 273 7.09 0.08 25.64
C PHE A 273 6.78 -1.35 25.22
N ALA A 274 5.84 -1.98 25.93
CA ALA A 274 5.17 -3.18 25.43
C ALA A 274 4.09 -2.78 24.41
N CYS A 275 3.89 -3.59 23.38
CA CYS A 275 2.83 -3.43 22.39
C CYS A 275 2.24 -4.78 22.00
N ASN A 276 0.99 -4.80 21.54
CA ASN A 276 0.38 -6.01 21.02
C ASN A 276 -0.69 -5.66 19.98
N THR A 277 -1.28 -6.66 19.32
CA THR A 277 -2.38 -6.40 18.40
C THR A 277 -3.64 -6.02 19.16
N LYS A 278 -4.41 -5.09 18.59
CA LYS A 278 -5.72 -4.68 19.12
C LYS A 278 -6.67 -5.88 19.26
N ARG A 279 -6.57 -6.84 18.35
CA ARG A 279 -7.39 -8.05 18.34
C ARG A 279 -7.06 -8.96 19.52
N HIS A 280 -5.77 -9.17 19.81
CA HIS A 280 -5.34 -9.93 20.97
C HIS A 280 -5.79 -9.28 22.27
N LEU A 281 -5.58 -7.97 22.42
CA LEU A 281 -5.93 -7.23 23.64
C LEU A 281 -7.44 -7.24 23.92
N ARG A 282 -8.26 -7.24 22.87
CA ARG A 282 -9.72 -7.32 23.00
C ARG A 282 -10.24 -8.74 23.24
N ASP A 283 -9.75 -9.72 22.46
CA ASP A 283 -10.34 -11.06 22.41
C ASP A 283 -9.60 -12.08 23.29
N GLY A 284 -8.41 -11.75 23.79
CA GLY A 284 -7.56 -12.61 24.62
C GLY A 284 -6.96 -13.83 23.90
N ARG A 285 -7.16 -13.96 22.59
CA ARG A 285 -6.66 -15.11 21.81
C ARG A 285 -5.19 -14.94 21.50
N TRP A 286 -4.38 -15.90 21.94
CA TRP A 286 -2.93 -15.85 21.78
C TRP A 286 -2.48 -15.95 20.30
N GLN A 287 -3.28 -16.56 19.41
CA GLN A 287 -2.97 -16.63 17.98
C GLN A 287 -2.97 -15.26 17.30
N ASP A 288 -3.69 -14.32 17.88
CA ASP A 288 -3.75 -12.94 17.40
C ASP A 288 -2.59 -12.10 17.96
N ALA A 289 -1.75 -12.63 18.85
CA ALA A 289 -0.70 -11.86 19.51
C ALA A 289 0.47 -11.53 18.58
N MET A 290 1.20 -10.46 18.93
CA MET A 290 2.50 -10.15 18.34
C MET A 290 3.59 -11.11 18.84
N LEU A 291 4.54 -11.45 17.97
CA LEU A 291 5.78 -12.12 18.39
C LEU A 291 6.73 -11.08 19.01
N ASP A 292 6.85 -9.92 18.34
CA ASP A 292 7.72 -8.81 18.72
C ASP A 292 6.92 -7.73 19.45
N ALA A 293 6.45 -8.05 20.65
CA ALA A 293 5.59 -7.21 21.49
C ALA A 293 6.35 -6.08 22.24
N THR A 294 7.53 -5.66 21.77
CA THR A 294 8.35 -4.61 22.38
C THR A 294 8.73 -3.56 21.36
N LEU A 295 8.57 -2.30 21.75
CA LEU A 295 8.99 -1.14 20.97
C LEU A 295 9.93 -0.26 21.79
N VAL A 296 11.17 -0.11 21.30
CA VAL A 296 12.12 0.86 21.84
C VAL A 296 11.96 2.18 21.09
N VAL A 297 11.83 3.28 21.83
CA VAL A 297 11.60 4.63 21.30
C VAL A 297 12.80 5.51 21.66
N PRO A 298 13.71 5.81 20.72
CA PRO A 298 14.83 6.69 20.98
C PRO A 298 14.39 8.15 21.24
N ARG A 299 15.12 8.84 22.13
CA ARG A 299 14.96 10.30 22.35
C ARG A 299 15.24 11.10 21.10
N GLU A 300 16.28 10.71 20.38
CA GLU A 300 16.73 11.38 19.15
C GLU A 300 15.73 11.22 18.00
N ALA A 301 15.92 11.97 16.92
CA ALA A 301 15.12 11.90 15.69
C ALA A 301 15.32 10.60 14.86
N THR A 302 15.59 9.48 15.53
CA THR A 302 15.76 8.15 14.94
C THR A 302 14.50 7.31 15.07
N ALA A 303 14.38 6.29 14.23
CA ALA A 303 13.22 5.41 14.19
C ALA A 303 13.09 4.58 15.48
N PRO A 304 11.88 4.44 16.02
CA PRO A 304 11.56 3.34 16.93
C PRO A 304 11.87 1.99 16.28
N PHE A 305 12.21 1.00 17.11
CA PHE A 305 12.65 -0.32 16.64
C PHE A 305 12.30 -1.44 17.63
N GLY A 306 12.25 -2.68 17.15
CA GLY A 306 12.00 -3.88 17.96
C GLY A 306 13.28 -4.49 18.54
N LEU A 307 13.12 -5.44 19.47
CA LEU A 307 14.24 -6.20 20.02
C LEU A 307 14.37 -7.56 19.34
N PRO A 308 15.59 -8.12 19.19
CA PRO A 308 15.77 -9.47 18.68
C PRO A 308 15.15 -10.52 19.60
N ASN A 309 14.56 -11.58 19.03
CA ASN A 309 13.90 -12.62 19.80
C ASN A 309 14.84 -13.51 20.60
N SER A 310 16.08 -13.71 20.15
CA SER A 310 17.01 -14.63 20.82
C SER A 310 17.48 -14.08 22.16
N ASP A 311 17.97 -12.84 22.17
CA ASP A 311 18.56 -12.17 23.35
C ASP A 311 18.17 -10.68 23.43
N PRO A 312 16.90 -10.37 23.70
CA PRO A 312 16.37 -9.00 23.64
C PRO A 312 16.98 -8.08 24.70
N TRP A 313 17.18 -8.60 25.92
CA TRP A 313 17.54 -7.78 27.07
C TRP A 313 19.02 -7.42 27.10
N THR A 314 19.91 -8.35 26.75
CA THR A 314 21.33 -8.03 26.58
C THR A 314 21.53 -7.07 25.42
N TRP A 315 20.80 -7.27 24.31
CA TRP A 315 20.82 -6.33 23.19
C TRP A 315 20.41 -4.92 23.63
N LEU A 316 19.30 -4.81 24.37
CA LEU A 316 18.80 -3.54 24.89
C LEU A 316 19.79 -2.87 25.83
N GLN A 317 20.42 -3.63 26.75
CA GLN A 317 21.42 -3.10 27.67
C GLN A 317 22.64 -2.54 26.94
N ARG A 318 23.13 -3.22 25.90
CA ARG A 318 24.24 -2.73 25.06
C ARG A 318 23.88 -1.46 24.31
N TRP A 319 22.68 -1.42 23.72
CA TRP A 319 22.18 -0.20 23.10
C TRP A 319 22.08 0.94 24.12
N ASP A 320 21.43 0.71 25.26
CA ASP A 320 21.27 1.74 26.30
C ASP A 320 22.60 2.13 26.95
N ALA A 321 23.66 1.30 26.87
CA ALA A 321 25.03 1.66 27.26
C ALA A 321 25.74 2.57 26.25
N GLY A 322 25.17 2.76 25.05
CA GLY A 322 25.69 3.67 24.02
C GLY A 322 26.34 2.98 22.83
N GLU A 323 26.30 1.65 22.75
CA GLU A 323 26.77 0.95 21.55
C GLU A 323 25.87 1.24 20.34
N THR A 324 26.47 1.13 19.15
CA THR A 324 25.78 1.37 17.86
C THR A 324 25.45 0.03 17.18
N PRO A 325 24.16 -0.29 16.97
CA PRO A 325 23.77 -1.50 16.23
C PRO A 325 24.39 -1.54 14.83
N GLY A 326 24.80 -2.74 14.40
CA GLY A 326 25.51 -2.95 13.14
C GLY A 326 27.03 -2.76 13.21
N SER A 327 27.57 -2.34 14.37
CA SER A 327 29.01 -2.37 14.62
C SER A 327 29.52 -3.82 14.82
N ALA A 328 30.85 -4.01 14.78
CA ALA A 328 31.45 -5.34 14.90
C ALA A 328 30.99 -6.05 16.19
N GLY A 329 30.29 -7.19 16.05
CA GLY A 329 29.76 -7.94 17.18
C GLY A 329 28.47 -7.38 17.81
N PHE A 330 27.82 -6.39 17.19
CA PHE A 330 26.51 -5.88 17.62
C PHE A 330 25.48 -6.01 16.48
N PRO A 331 24.58 -7.00 16.51
CA PRO A 331 23.58 -7.18 15.45
C PRO A 331 22.65 -5.97 15.31
N VAL A 332 22.21 -5.71 14.08
CA VAL A 332 21.18 -4.71 13.78
C VAL A 332 19.84 -5.18 14.36
N SER A 333 19.00 -4.24 14.79
CA SER A 333 17.62 -4.55 15.22
C SER A 333 16.82 -5.17 14.05
N PRO A 334 15.98 -6.18 14.31
CA PRO A 334 15.16 -6.79 13.26
C PRO A 334 14.15 -5.78 12.69
N PRO A 335 13.83 -5.85 11.39
CA PRO A 335 12.72 -5.09 10.83
C PRO A 335 11.39 -5.57 11.42
N PRO A 336 10.32 -4.73 11.41
CA PRO A 336 8.99 -5.14 11.86
C PRO A 336 8.49 -6.38 11.09
N GLY A 337 8.00 -7.38 11.81
CA GLY A 337 7.36 -8.57 11.25
C GLY A 337 5.87 -8.37 10.96
N HIS A 338 5.13 -9.48 10.87
CA HIS A 338 3.66 -9.43 10.86
C HIS A 338 3.12 -9.08 12.25
N ALA A 339 2.06 -8.26 12.30
CA ALA A 339 1.41 -7.90 13.57
C ALA A 339 0.89 -9.16 14.30
N ALA A 340 0.06 -9.98 13.66
CA ALA A 340 -0.27 -11.32 14.15
C ALA A 340 0.68 -12.34 13.51
N TRP A 341 1.57 -12.96 14.31
CA TRP A 341 2.64 -13.80 13.76
C TRP A 341 2.18 -15.21 13.36
N PHE A 342 1.15 -15.73 14.03
CA PHE A 342 0.80 -17.15 14.01
C PHE A 342 0.38 -17.64 12.63
N GLU A 343 -0.69 -17.10 12.06
CA GLU A 343 -1.21 -17.56 10.76
C GLU A 343 -0.18 -17.45 9.63
N PRO A 344 0.50 -16.29 9.42
CA PRO A 344 1.54 -16.18 8.40
C PRO A 344 2.66 -17.22 8.57
N THR A 345 3.10 -17.47 9.81
CA THR A 345 4.19 -18.40 10.10
C THR A 345 3.77 -19.84 9.86
N LEU A 346 2.61 -20.25 10.38
CA LEU A 346 2.14 -21.64 10.28
C LEU A 346 1.70 -21.99 8.85
N SER A 347 1.26 -21.02 8.06
CA SER A 347 0.93 -21.24 6.64
C SER A 347 2.12 -21.77 5.83
N GLY A 348 3.35 -21.39 6.22
CA GLY A 348 4.60 -21.88 5.60
C GLY A 348 5.10 -23.23 6.15
N LEU A 349 4.62 -23.67 7.32
CA LEU A 349 5.09 -24.89 7.98
C LEU A 349 4.18 -26.09 7.74
N GLY A 350 2.86 -25.90 7.84
CA GLY A 350 1.87 -26.97 7.70
C GLY A 350 0.64 -26.77 8.57
N SER A 351 -0.37 -27.62 8.39
CA SER A 351 -1.60 -27.56 9.18
C SER A 351 -1.31 -27.86 10.66
N VAL A 352 -1.76 -26.98 11.55
CA VAL A 352 -1.66 -27.16 13.00
C VAL A 352 -2.50 -28.36 13.44
N LEU A 353 -1.88 -29.26 14.20
CA LEU A 353 -2.50 -30.46 14.75
C LEU A 353 -2.96 -30.25 16.19
N SER A 354 -2.15 -29.56 17.00
CA SER A 354 -2.44 -29.26 18.40
C SER A 354 -1.62 -28.07 18.88
N ALA A 355 -2.10 -27.39 19.91
CA ALA A 355 -1.37 -26.39 20.66
C ALA A 355 -1.63 -26.57 22.16
N THR A 356 -0.57 -26.62 22.96
CA THR A 356 -0.61 -26.79 24.41
C THR A 356 0.22 -25.71 25.08
N GLU A 357 -0.15 -25.31 26.30
CA GLU A 357 0.57 -24.30 27.09
C GLU A 357 1.22 -24.96 28.31
N HIS A 358 2.46 -24.58 28.59
CA HIS A 358 3.29 -25.10 29.68
C HIS A 358 3.89 -23.95 30.49
N ALA A 359 4.10 -24.20 31.77
CA ALA A 359 4.70 -23.24 32.68
C ALA A 359 6.25 -23.28 32.67
N ASP A 360 6.84 -24.43 32.31
CA ASP A 360 8.28 -24.66 32.41
C ASP A 360 8.81 -25.58 31.30
N TRP A 361 10.14 -25.58 31.13
CA TRP A 361 10.78 -26.39 30.10
C TRP A 361 10.71 -27.89 30.35
N ALA A 362 10.59 -28.34 31.60
CA ALA A 362 10.55 -29.78 31.89
C ALA A 362 9.27 -30.40 31.31
N THR A 363 8.13 -29.76 31.54
CA THR A 363 6.84 -30.17 30.98
C THR A 363 6.78 -30.11 29.46
N VAL A 364 7.43 -29.12 28.84
CA VAL A 364 7.61 -29.04 27.38
C VAL A 364 8.43 -30.23 26.86
N MET A 365 9.57 -30.53 27.48
CA MET A 365 10.44 -31.63 27.03
C MET A 365 9.78 -33.01 27.20
N ASP A 366 8.98 -33.18 28.27
CA ASP A 366 8.18 -34.39 28.49
C ASP A 366 7.12 -34.57 27.38
N GLU A 367 6.39 -33.50 27.00
CA GLU A 367 5.43 -33.57 25.89
C GLU A 367 6.12 -33.92 24.57
N LEU A 368 7.21 -33.22 24.24
CA LEU A 368 7.93 -33.42 22.98
C LEU A 368 8.51 -34.85 22.87
N SER A 369 8.97 -35.42 23.98
CA SER A 369 9.47 -36.80 24.03
C SER A 369 8.37 -37.84 23.81
N GLY A 370 7.10 -37.48 24.08
CA GLY A 370 5.93 -38.31 23.82
C GLY A 370 5.46 -38.29 22.35
N PHE A 371 6.02 -37.43 21.50
CA PHE A 371 5.62 -37.37 20.10
C PHE A 371 6.13 -38.57 19.30
N PRO A 372 5.54 -38.88 18.12
CA PRO A 372 6.16 -39.84 17.20
C PRO A 372 7.56 -39.39 16.77
N VAL A 373 8.45 -40.34 16.47
CA VAL A 373 9.75 -40.03 15.86
C VAL A 373 9.50 -39.29 14.53
N GLU A 374 10.36 -38.31 14.24
CA GLU A 374 10.29 -37.35 13.13
C GLU A 374 9.17 -36.30 13.24
N ALA A 375 8.34 -36.34 14.29
CA ALA A 375 7.35 -35.29 14.52
C ALA A 375 8.03 -33.95 14.80
N ARG A 376 7.41 -32.89 14.26
CA ARG A 376 7.90 -31.51 14.38
C ARG A 376 6.91 -30.65 15.14
N ALA A 377 7.44 -29.68 15.85
CA ALA A 377 6.67 -28.66 16.53
C ALA A 377 7.42 -27.33 16.56
N VAL A 378 6.69 -26.25 16.73
CA VAL A 378 7.24 -24.94 17.08
C VAL A 378 6.96 -24.69 18.54
N ILE A 379 7.97 -24.27 19.29
CA ILE A 379 7.82 -23.79 20.65
C ILE A 379 7.83 -22.27 20.61
N TRP A 380 6.75 -21.65 21.09
CA TRP A 380 6.72 -20.21 21.32
C TRP A 380 6.96 -19.91 22.78
N VAL A 381 8.14 -19.37 23.06
CA VAL A 381 8.54 -18.88 24.38
C VAL A 381 8.01 -17.47 24.56
N ARG A 382 7.07 -17.29 25.47
CA ARG A 382 6.47 -15.98 25.77
C ARG A 382 7.20 -15.37 26.94
N ARG A 383 7.78 -14.17 26.77
CA ARG A 383 8.54 -13.50 27.83
C ARG A 383 7.88 -12.21 28.27
N VAL A 384 8.08 -11.88 29.54
CA VAL A 384 7.65 -10.60 30.12
C VAL A 384 8.81 -9.62 30.28
N ASP A 385 8.48 -8.32 30.24
CA ASP A 385 9.38 -7.26 30.68
C ASP A 385 9.46 -7.16 32.22
N ALA A 386 10.25 -6.19 32.71
CA ALA A 386 10.42 -5.92 34.14
C ALA A 386 9.12 -5.50 34.85
N SER A 387 8.12 -5.02 34.10
CA SER A 387 6.80 -4.63 34.60
C SER A 387 5.80 -5.79 34.55
N GLY A 388 6.20 -6.96 34.06
CA GLY A 388 5.36 -8.16 33.95
C GLY A 388 4.45 -8.19 32.71
N ARG A 389 4.61 -7.25 31.77
CA ARG A 389 3.84 -7.23 30.51
C ARG A 389 4.47 -8.20 29.53
N GLU A 390 3.68 -8.89 28.72
CA GLU A 390 4.21 -9.73 27.64
C GLU A 390 4.86 -8.84 26.57
N SER A 391 6.11 -9.14 26.21
CA SER A 391 6.97 -8.17 25.51
C SER A 391 7.79 -8.79 24.38
N VAL A 392 8.39 -9.96 24.56
CA VAL A 392 9.17 -10.58 23.47
C VAL A 392 8.89 -12.07 23.42
N GLY A 393 8.49 -12.55 22.25
CA GLY A 393 8.40 -13.97 21.94
C GLY A 393 9.70 -14.51 21.36
N ARG A 394 9.96 -15.82 21.50
CA ARG A 394 10.99 -16.54 20.74
C ARG A 394 10.41 -17.82 20.18
N LEU A 395 10.64 -18.08 18.90
CA LEU A 395 10.21 -19.32 18.24
C LEU A 395 11.39 -20.27 18.13
N LEU A 396 11.20 -21.52 18.58
CA LEU A 396 12.17 -22.59 18.44
C LEU A 396 11.55 -23.75 17.68
N ASN A 397 12.31 -24.35 16.77
CA ASN A 397 11.90 -25.58 16.12
C ASN A 397 12.26 -26.77 17.00
N ALA A 398 11.30 -27.65 17.22
CA ALA A 398 11.48 -28.91 17.93
C ALA A 398 11.27 -30.07 16.95
N VAL A 399 12.15 -31.07 17.02
CA VAL A 399 11.98 -32.33 16.33
C VAL A 399 12.27 -33.48 17.28
N HIS A 400 11.38 -34.47 17.31
CA HIS A 400 11.65 -35.70 18.03
C HIS A 400 12.44 -36.64 17.11
N THR A 401 13.69 -36.94 17.48
CA THR A 401 14.57 -37.85 16.72
C THR A 401 14.66 -39.21 17.41
N ALA A 402 15.26 -40.20 16.75
CA ALA A 402 15.55 -41.49 17.36
C ALA A 402 16.50 -41.41 18.58
N HIS A 403 17.21 -40.29 18.74
CA HIS A 403 18.14 -40.02 19.84
C HIS A 403 17.54 -39.08 20.91
N GLY A 404 16.26 -38.72 20.78
CA GLY A 404 15.55 -37.79 21.68
C GLY A 404 15.17 -36.48 21.00
N VAL A 405 14.69 -35.53 21.79
CA VAL A 405 14.21 -34.23 21.32
C VAL A 405 15.39 -33.31 21.00
N MET A 406 15.36 -32.73 19.81
CA MET A 406 16.30 -31.70 19.38
C MET A 406 15.57 -30.36 19.22
N LEU A 407 16.13 -29.30 19.79
CA LEU A 407 15.65 -27.93 19.65
C LEU A 407 16.63 -27.10 18.83
N VAL A 408 16.11 -26.29 17.93
CA VAL A 408 16.88 -25.43 17.03
C VAL A 408 16.28 -24.02 17.05
N ASP A 409 17.11 -23.03 17.35
CA ASP A 409 16.75 -21.63 17.15
C ASP A 409 17.07 -21.24 15.70
N GLY A 410 16.05 -20.93 14.89
CA GLY A 410 16.26 -20.54 13.50
C GLY A 410 16.91 -19.16 13.33
N SER A 411 17.00 -18.37 14.40
CA SER A 411 17.62 -17.03 14.40
C SER A 411 19.11 -17.06 14.75
N THR A 412 19.63 -18.19 15.27
CA THR A 412 21.03 -18.33 15.70
C THR A 412 21.55 -19.72 15.37
N ASP A 413 22.70 -19.83 14.69
CA ASP A 413 23.40 -21.12 14.44
C ASP A 413 24.03 -21.74 15.71
N SER A 414 23.51 -21.41 16.90
CA SER A 414 24.01 -21.83 18.20
C SER A 414 23.01 -22.74 18.92
N ALA A 415 23.51 -23.49 19.91
CA ALA A 415 22.67 -24.31 20.77
C ALA A 415 21.64 -23.45 21.52
N VAL A 416 20.42 -23.97 21.68
CA VAL A 416 19.35 -23.30 22.43
C VAL A 416 19.77 -23.16 23.90
N ALA A 417 19.96 -21.91 24.33
CA ALA A 417 19.96 -21.58 25.75
C ALA A 417 18.50 -21.49 26.24
N PHE A 418 18.18 -22.26 27.28
CA PHE A 418 16.87 -22.22 27.93
C PHE A 418 16.77 -21.01 28.84
N ASP A 419 15.78 -20.16 28.59
CA ASP A 419 15.47 -19.07 29.52
C ASP A 419 14.95 -19.66 30.83
N GLN A 420 15.42 -19.12 31.97
CA GLN A 420 14.93 -19.51 33.30
C GLN A 420 14.17 -18.40 34.01
N VAL A 421 14.24 -17.16 33.49
CA VAL A 421 13.67 -15.96 34.13
C VAL A 421 12.81 -15.22 33.11
N GLY A 422 11.71 -14.64 33.58
CA GLY A 422 10.85 -13.80 32.75
C GLY A 422 10.01 -14.58 31.74
N ILE A 423 9.81 -15.89 31.91
CA ILE A 423 8.88 -16.67 31.09
C ILE A 423 7.45 -16.43 31.59
N ARG A 424 6.56 -16.03 30.68
CA ARG A 424 5.10 -15.98 30.88
C ARG A 424 4.47 -17.36 30.69
N GLY A 425 4.92 -18.08 29.67
CA GLY A 425 4.42 -19.39 29.28
C GLY A 425 5.15 -19.91 28.03
N LEU A 426 5.02 -21.21 27.79
CA LEU A 426 5.63 -21.91 26.67
C LEU A 426 4.52 -22.61 25.88
N HIS A 427 4.30 -22.22 24.63
CA HIS A 427 3.34 -22.91 23.77
C HIS A 427 4.06 -23.94 22.90
N VAL A 428 3.61 -25.19 22.94
CA VAL A 428 4.05 -26.24 22.00
C VAL A 428 2.99 -26.35 20.91
N ILE A 429 3.36 -26.03 19.68
CA ILE A 429 2.47 -26.03 18.52
C ILE A 429 2.94 -27.14 17.57
N ARG A 430 2.19 -28.23 17.54
CA ARG A 430 2.47 -29.35 16.64
C ARG A 430 1.82 -29.11 15.29
N TYR A 431 2.54 -29.40 14.21
CA TYR A 431 2.05 -29.28 12.84
C TYR A 431 2.39 -30.54 12.02
N ARG A 432 1.79 -30.66 10.82
CA ARG A 432 2.03 -31.77 9.90
C ARG A 432 3.30 -31.61 9.08
#